data_AF-A0A7V1EF40-F1
#
_entry.id   AF-A0A7V1EF40-F1
#
_cell.length_a   1.000
_cell.length_b   1.000
_cell.length_c   1.000
_cell.angle_alpha   90.00
_cell.angle_beta   90.00
_cell.angle_gamma   90.00
#
_symmetry.space_group_name_H-M   'P 1'
#
loop_
_entity.id
_entity.type
_entity.pdbx_description
1 polymer ?
#
loop_
_entity_poly.entity_id
_entity_poly.type
_entity_poly.pdbx_seq_one_letter_code
_entity_poly.pdbx_strand_id
1 'polypeptide(L)' 'MVSIFRQTVPIDPSAMLLTIQNEKATDLHIVPSHLVVLLSLPDIDQYDLNSLKQIWYAAFSDAA' A
#
# COMPACT_ATOMS: atom_id res chain seq x y z
N MET A 1 -11.44 24.55 -18.69
CA MET A 1 -11.42 23.72 -17.48
C MET A 1 -11.41 22.26 -17.91
N VAL A 2 -10.26 21.60 -17.98
CA VAL A 2 -10.20 20.16 -18.29
C VAL A 2 -10.17 19.42 -16.96
N SER A 3 -11.28 18.78 -16.59
CA SER A 3 -11.28 17.86 -15.45
C SER A 3 -10.56 16.58 -15.85
N ILE A 4 -9.30 16.47 -15.45
CA ILE A 4 -8.57 15.21 -15.42
C ILE A 4 -9.16 14.37 -14.29
N PHE A 5 -10.20 13.59 -14.58
CA PHE A 5 -10.65 12.53 -13.70
C PHE A 5 -9.53 11.49 -13.64
N ARG A 6 -8.69 11.56 -12.60
CA ARG A 6 -7.69 10.54 -12.31
C ARG A 6 -8.46 9.28 -11.90
N GLN A 7 -8.65 8.35 -12.84
CA GLN A 7 -9.13 7.01 -12.49
C GLN A 7 -8.09 6.39 -11.55
N THR A 8 -8.44 6.31 -10.26
CA THR A 8 -7.65 5.56 -9.29
C THR A 8 -8.20 4.13 -9.32
N VAL A 9 -7.39 3.20 -9.85
CA VAL A 9 -7.70 1.78 -9.73
C VAL A 9 -7.74 1.46 -8.23
N PRO A 10 -8.83 0.87 -7.71
CA PRO A 10 -8.90 0.49 -6.31
C PRO A 10 -7.76 -0.45 -5.95
N ILE A 11 -7.18 -0.25 -4.78
CA ILE A 11 -6.17 -1.14 -4.22
C ILE A 11 -6.80 -2.50 -3.86
N ASP A 12 -6.13 -3.59 -4.20
CA ASP A 12 -6.39 -4.92 -3.65
C ASP A 12 -5.33 -5.21 -2.57
N PRO A 13 -5.67 -5.07 -1.28
CA PRO A 13 -4.70 -5.24 -0.20
C PRO A 13 -4.21 -6.68 -0.08
N SER A 14 -5.06 -7.68 -0.36
CA SER A 14 -4.69 -9.09 -0.29
C SER A 14 -3.70 -9.46 -1.38
N ALA A 15 -3.92 -8.97 -2.61
CA ALA A 15 -2.97 -9.16 -3.71
C ALA A 15 -1.62 -8.49 -3.42
N MET A 16 -1.63 -7.28 -2.83
CA MET A 16 -0.40 -6.59 -2.46
C MET A 16 0.41 -7.34 -1.41
N LEU A 17 -0.22 -7.84 -0.34
CA LEU A 17 0.47 -8.62 0.69
C LEU A 17 1.03 -9.92 0.11
N LEU A 18 0.29 -10.59 -0.79
CA LEU A 18 0.78 -11.77 -1.50
C LEU A 18 2.01 -11.45 -2.37
N THR A 19 2.01 -10.30 -3.05
CA THR A 19 3.19 -9.83 -3.81
C THR A 19 4.39 -9.59 -2.89
N ILE A 20 4.21 -8.92 -1.75
CA ILE A 20 5.29 -8.69 -0.79
C ILE A 20 5.91 -10.02 -0.34
N GLN A 21 5.07 -11.00 0.00
CA GLN A 21 5.51 -12.32 0.42
C GLN A 21 6.26 -13.08 -0.67
N ASN A 22 5.71 -13.13 -1.89
CA ASN A 22 6.25 -13.93 -2.99
C ASN A 22 7.56 -13.34 -3.52
N GLU A 23 7.64 -12.02 -3.63
CA GLU A 23 8.81 -11.30 -4.13
C GLU A 23 9.85 -11.02 -3.03
N LYS A 24 9.54 -11.37 -1.78
CA LYS A 24 10.36 -11.06 -0.60
C LYS A 24 10.75 -9.59 -0.54
N ALA A 25 9.78 -8.71 -0.83
CA ALA A 25 10.02 -7.28 -0.85
C ALA A 25 10.55 -6.79 0.51
N THR A 26 11.60 -5.97 0.49
CA THR A 26 12.23 -5.41 1.69
C THR A 26 11.73 -4.01 2.02
N ASP A 27 11.26 -3.29 1.01
CA ASP A 27 10.86 -1.89 1.08
C ASP A 27 9.50 -1.69 0.42
N LEU A 28 8.60 -1.00 1.10
CA LEU A 28 7.26 -0.67 0.61
C LEU A 28 7.06 0.84 0.55
N HIS A 29 6.81 1.38 -0.64
CA HIS A 29 6.50 2.81 -0.86
C HIS A 29 5.01 2.98 -1.15
N ILE A 30 4.28 3.62 -0.24
CA ILE A 30 2.82 3.75 -0.32
C ILE A 30 2.32 5.12 0.15
N VAL A 31 1.07 5.46 -0.15
CA VAL A 31 0.39 6.59 0.51
C VAL A 31 -0.17 6.14 1.87
N PRO A 32 -0.36 7.04 2.86
CA PRO A 32 -0.83 6.66 4.20
C PRO A 32 -2.16 5.89 4.21
N SER A 33 -3.08 6.20 3.30
CA SER A 33 -4.37 5.51 3.21
C SER A 33 -4.24 4.03 2.85
N HIS A 34 -3.23 3.64 2.04
CA HIS A 34 -3.00 2.23 1.73
C HIS A 34 -2.54 1.45 2.95
N LEU A 35 -1.75 2.06 3.83
CA LEU A 35 -1.32 1.42 5.07
C LEU A 35 -2.52 1.09 5.97
N VAL A 36 -3.46 2.03 6.10
CA VAL A 36 -4.70 1.81 6.87
C VAL A 36 -5.49 0.63 6.29
N VAL A 37 -5.63 0.55 4.96
CA VAL A 37 -6.37 -0.54 4.31
C VAL A 37 -5.68 -1.88 4.53
N LEU A 38 -4.36 -1.97 4.37
CA LEU A 38 -3.60 -3.19 4.59
C LEU A 38 -3.75 -3.68 6.04
N LEU A 39 -3.57 -2.79 7.03
CA LEU A 39 -3.67 -3.12 8.46
C LEU A 39 -5.11 -3.45 8.92
N SER A 40 -6.12 -3.12 8.11
CA SER A 40 -7.52 -3.43 8.41
C SER A 40 -7.95 -4.81 7.90
N LEU A 41 -7.08 -5.54 7.20
CA LEU A 41 -7.37 -6.91 6.77
C LEU A 41 -7.46 -7.83 7.98
N PRO A 42 -8.58 -8.56 8.17
CA PRO A 42 -8.77 -9.43 9.34
C PRO A 42 -7.80 -10.61 9.38
N ASP A 43 -7.22 -10.96 8.23
CA ASP A 43 -6.35 -12.10 7.97
C ASP A 43 -4.92 -11.67 7.58
N ILE A 44 -4.49 -10.45 7.94
CA ILE A 44 -3.13 -9.96 7.63
C ILE A 44 -2.00 -10.88 8.15
N ASP A 45 -2.23 -11.55 9.28
CA ASP A 45 -1.24 -12.43 9.91
C ASP A 45 -0.98 -13.73 9.11
N GLN A 46 -1.78 -14.04 8.08
CA GLN A 46 -1.57 -15.22 7.24
C GLN A 46 -0.43 -15.04 6.23
N TYR A 47 0.03 -13.80 6.01
CA TYR A 47 1.09 -13.48 5.06
C TYR A 47 2.47 -13.47 5.74
N ASP A 48 3.47 -14.12 5.14
CA ASP A 48 4.86 -14.05 5.55
C ASP A 48 5.50 -12.73 5.07
N LEU A 49 5.49 -11.74 5.96
CA LEU A 49 6.05 -10.41 5.74
C LEU A 49 7.43 -10.22 6.39
N ASN A 50 8.10 -11.30 6.83
CA ASN A 50 9.39 -11.21 7.53
C ASN A 50 10.52 -10.61 6.68
N SER A 51 10.38 -10.62 5.35
CA SER A 51 11.34 -9.94 4.46
C SER A 51 11.21 -8.43 4.50
N LEU A 52 10.04 -7.90 4.86
CA LEU A 52 9.75 -6.47 4.83
C LEU A 52 10.45 -5.77 6.00
N LYS A 53 11.37 -4.87 5.68
CA LYS A 53 12.21 -4.16 6.66
C LYS A 53 11.76 -2.73 6.86
N GLN A 54 11.18 -2.12 5.84
CA GLN A 54 10.87 -0.70 5.88
C GLN A 54 9.63 -0.35 5.06
N ILE A 55 8.82 0.57 5.62
CA ILE A 55 7.67 1.16 4.95
C ILE A 55 7.90 2.67 4.85
N TRP A 56 7.95 3.17 3.63
CA TRP A 56 8.03 4.57 3.29
C TRP A 56 6.63 5.06 2.92
N TYR A 57 6.14 6.06 3.63
CA TYR A 57 4.90 6.71 3.26
C TYR A 57 5.05 8.22 3.17
N ALA A 58 4.39 8.80 2.17
CA ALA A 58 4.33 10.23 1.98
C ALA A 58 2.90 10.63 1.61
N ALA A 59 2.43 11.72 2.22
CA ALA A 59 1.30 12.47 1.74
C ALA A 59 1.83 13.75 1.11
N PHE A 60 1.33 14.07 -0.08
CA PHE A 60 1.53 15.40 -0.64
C PHE A 60 0.40 16.31 -0.15
N SER A 61 0.76 17.42 0.48
CA SER A 61 -0.16 18.51 0.83
C SER A 61 0.00 19.59 -0.23
N ASP A 62 -1.09 19.97 -0.88
CA ASP A 62 -1.20 21.11 -1.80
C ASP A 62 -1.48 22.43 -1.08
N ALA A 63 -1.48 22.44 0.25
CA ALA A 63 -1.49 23.68 1.05
C ALA A 63 -0.12 24.38 0.96
N ALA A 64 0.07 25.17 -0.09
CA ALA A 64 1.10 26.19 -0.23
C ALA A 64 0.48 27.50 -0.73
#